data_AF-A0A353DDI4-F1
#
_entry.id   AF-A0A353DDI4-F1
#
_cell.length_a   1.000
_cell.length_b   1.000
_cell.length_c   1.000
_cell.angle_alpha   90.00
_cell.angle_beta   90.00
_cell.angle_gamma   90.00
#
_symmetry.space_group_name_H-M   'P 1'
#
loop_
_entity.id
_entity.type
_entity.pdbx_description
1 polymer ?
#
loop_
_entity_poly.entity_id
_entity_poly.type
_entity_poly.pdbx_seq_one_letter_code
_entity_poly.pdbx_strand_id
1 'polypeptide(L)'
;MKKNRQKFPPFDDFLDLAENNFHSANLLIFHGISGSGKSSYLHYLTHHHPAFKGKSSHWIWTRHRRFNPCGIQGKDLVVVDEIVSPLQIPAVRSLLRTNQKVAVASHLHPLWFKIFCPSIPRQSFKTDSSTDKLSNHLDRLGIPYSQPSLEAFSRKYGSNFVDLHCVLESAPRQSFDCALKFNEKFNKISVEKQKNWTPVLPRFDFDGS
;
A
#
# COMPACT_ATOMS: atom_id res chain seq x y z
N MET A 1 -21.44 -2.28 20.20
CA MET A 1 -21.06 -3.07 19.00
C MET A 1 -19.54 -3.09 18.89
N LYS A 2 -18.89 -4.23 19.16
CA LYS A 2 -17.44 -4.39 18.89
C LYS A 2 -17.27 -4.40 17.37
N LYS A 3 -16.58 -3.40 16.80
CA LYS A 3 -16.09 -3.50 15.42
C LYS A 3 -15.32 -4.82 15.34
N ASN A 4 -15.83 -5.78 14.58
CA ASN A 4 -15.04 -6.94 14.18
C ASN A 4 -13.78 -6.35 13.56
N ARG A 5 -12.64 -6.46 14.26
CA ARG A 5 -11.34 -6.21 13.65
C ARG A 5 -11.31 -7.19 12.49
N GLN A 6 -11.43 -6.69 11.25
CA GLN A 6 -11.12 -7.49 10.08
C GLN A 6 -9.77 -8.13 10.39
N LYS A 7 -9.76 -9.46 10.54
CA LYS A 7 -8.50 -10.19 10.62
C LYS A 7 -7.82 -9.86 9.31
N PHE A 8 -6.77 -9.03 9.37
CA PHE A 8 -5.91 -8.86 8.20
C PHE A 8 -5.53 -10.28 7.74
N PRO A 9 -5.61 -10.58 6.44
CA PRO A 9 -5.12 -11.85 5.94
C PRO A 9 -3.67 -12.05 6.43
N PRO A 10 -3.22 -13.30 6.63
CA PRO A 10 -1.84 -13.57 7.03
C PRO A 10 -0.88 -12.80 6.13
N PHE A 11 0.09 -12.13 6.74
CA PHE A 11 1.05 -11.28 6.06
C PHE A 11 1.82 -12.09 5.01
N ASP A 12 1.83 -11.60 3.77
CA ASP A 12 2.66 -12.14 2.70
C ASP A 12 4.06 -11.59 2.78
N ASP A 13 5.01 -12.44 3.15
CA ASP A 13 6.41 -12.06 3.18
C ASP A 13 7.12 -12.32 1.85
N PHE A 14 6.56 -11.82 0.73
CA PHE A 14 7.18 -12.01 -0.59
C PHE A 14 8.49 -11.23 -0.77
N LEU A 15 8.80 -10.32 0.16
CA LEU A 15 10.07 -9.60 0.21
C LEU A 15 11.11 -10.30 1.10
N ASP A 16 10.79 -11.49 1.62
CA ASP A 16 11.62 -12.29 2.51
C ASP A 16 12.14 -11.48 3.71
N LEU A 17 11.32 -10.61 4.28
CA LEU A 17 11.71 -9.75 5.39
C LEU A 17 12.04 -10.55 6.66
N ALA A 18 11.43 -11.71 6.87
CA ALA A 18 11.67 -12.56 8.03
C ALA A 18 13.12 -13.05 8.12
N GLU A 19 13.76 -13.30 6.97
CA GLU A 19 15.14 -13.79 6.87
C GLU A 19 16.14 -12.66 6.62
N ASN A 20 15.66 -11.45 6.32
CA ASN A 20 16.52 -10.32 6.01
C ASN A 20 17.25 -9.76 7.24
N ASN A 21 18.55 -9.52 7.05
CA ASN A 21 19.36 -8.84 8.04
C ASN A 21 19.40 -7.33 7.81
N PHE A 22 18.82 -6.56 8.73
CA PHE A 22 18.77 -5.10 8.66
C PHE A 22 19.95 -4.37 9.33
N HIS A 23 20.95 -5.08 9.85
CA HIS A 23 22.06 -4.47 10.60
C HIS A 23 22.85 -3.45 9.77
N SER A 24 23.09 -3.74 8.49
CA SER A 24 23.92 -2.93 7.58
C SER A 24 23.24 -1.67 7.03
N ALA A 25 21.93 -1.49 7.24
CA ALA A 25 21.17 -0.38 6.69
C ALA A 25 20.53 0.49 7.78
N ASN A 26 20.69 1.81 7.68
CA ASN A 26 20.03 2.79 8.55
C ASN A 26 18.69 3.25 7.95
N LEU A 27 18.57 3.21 6.61
CA LEU A 27 17.38 3.59 5.87
C LEU A 27 16.78 2.38 5.13
N LEU A 28 15.54 2.02 5.47
CA LEU A 28 14.78 0.98 4.78
C LEU A 28 13.71 1.65 3.91
N ILE A 29 13.69 1.35 2.61
CA ILE A 29 12.82 2.03 1.64
C ILE A 29 11.88 1.01 1.00
N PHE A 30 10.62 1.02 1.40
CA PHE A 30 9.56 0.28 0.73
C PHE A 30 8.96 1.18 -0.34
N HIS A 31 9.15 0.85 -1.61
CA HIS A 31 8.65 1.66 -2.73
C HIS A 31 7.74 0.87 -3.67
N GLY A 32 6.86 1.58 -4.36
CA GLY A 32 5.93 1.00 -5.34
C GLY A 32 4.61 1.75 -5.42
N ILE A 33 3.75 1.35 -6.35
CA ILE A 33 2.43 1.96 -6.59
C ILE A 33 1.49 1.91 -5.38
N SER A 34 0.40 2.70 -5.41
CA SER A 34 -0.62 2.64 -4.35
C SER A 34 -1.21 1.23 -4.23
N GLY A 35 -1.56 0.81 -3.01
CA GLY A 35 -2.12 -0.53 -2.78
C GLY A 35 -1.14 -1.70 -2.93
N SER A 36 0.16 -1.44 -3.15
CA SER A 36 1.16 -2.50 -3.33
C SER A 36 1.52 -3.27 -2.05
N GLY A 37 1.15 -2.76 -0.87
CA GLY A 37 1.41 -3.39 0.44
C GLY A 37 2.51 -2.73 1.30
N LYS A 38 3.05 -1.57 0.89
CA LYS A 38 4.12 -0.86 1.64
C LYS A 38 3.81 -0.68 3.13
N SER A 39 2.63 -0.17 3.48
CA SER A 39 2.23 0.05 4.88
C SER A 39 2.10 -1.27 5.65
N SER A 40 1.66 -2.35 4.99
CA SER A 40 1.61 -3.69 5.59
C SER A 40 3.00 -4.20 5.96
N TYR A 41 3.99 -3.98 5.09
CA TYR A 41 5.39 -4.30 5.35
C TYR A 41 5.98 -3.49 6.51
N LEU A 42 5.71 -2.19 6.56
CA LEU A 42 6.11 -1.35 7.69
C LEU A 42 5.47 -1.81 9.00
N HIS A 43 4.20 -2.21 8.97
CA HIS A 43 3.50 -2.74 10.12
C HIS A 43 4.10 -4.06 10.61
N TYR A 44 4.40 -4.99 9.69
CA TYR A 44 5.11 -6.23 9.99
C TYR A 44 6.48 -5.97 10.62
N LEU A 45 7.26 -5.08 10.00
CA LEU A 45 8.59 -4.71 10.48
C LEU A 45 8.55 -4.21 11.92
N THR A 46 7.57 -3.38 12.26
CA THR A 46 7.47 -2.75 13.58
C THR A 46 7.02 -3.72 14.66
N HIS A 47 6.06 -4.60 14.38
CA HIS A 47 5.37 -5.38 15.41
C HIS A 47 5.74 -6.86 15.44
N HIS A 48 6.30 -7.39 14.36
CA HIS A 48 6.51 -8.83 14.19
C HIS A 48 7.97 -9.20 13.95
N HIS A 49 8.73 -8.39 13.21
CA HIS A 49 10.10 -8.73 12.86
C HIS A 49 11.02 -8.81 14.11
N PRO A 50 11.81 -9.90 14.29
CA PRO A 50 12.64 -10.10 15.49
C PRO A 50 13.60 -8.95 15.80
N ALA A 51 14.13 -8.27 14.79
CA ALA A 51 15.06 -7.15 14.99
C ALA A 51 14.43 -5.89 15.61
N PHE A 52 13.10 -5.76 15.60
CA PHE A 52 12.39 -4.53 16.01
C PHE A 52 11.23 -4.77 16.98
N LYS A 53 10.65 -5.97 16.99
CA LYS A 53 9.55 -6.33 17.89
C LYS A 53 9.97 -6.08 19.35
N GLY A 54 9.15 -5.30 20.07
CA GLY A 54 9.39 -4.95 21.47
C GLY A 54 10.42 -3.82 21.69
N LYS A 55 11.01 -3.26 20.62
CA LYS A 55 11.91 -2.10 20.70
C LYS A 55 11.14 -0.79 20.62
N SER A 56 11.81 0.32 20.91
CA SER A 56 11.22 1.64 20.86
C SER A 56 10.95 2.06 19.41
N SER A 57 9.67 2.21 19.05
CA SER A 57 9.27 2.65 17.71
C SER A 57 8.45 3.94 17.73
N HIS A 58 8.42 4.64 16.61
CA HIS A 58 7.55 5.79 16.39
C HIS A 58 7.00 5.80 14.97
N TRP A 59 5.69 5.94 14.81
CA TRP A 59 5.03 5.93 13.51
C TRP A 59 4.57 7.34 13.11
N ILE A 60 5.01 7.78 11.93
CA ILE A 60 4.62 9.05 11.31
C ILE A 60 3.81 8.74 10.07
N TRP A 61 2.57 9.21 10.04
CA TRP A 61 1.76 9.19 8.83
C TRP A 61 1.74 10.58 8.20
N THR A 62 2.36 10.73 7.03
CA THR A 62 2.54 12.06 6.43
C THR A 62 1.28 12.65 5.80
N ARG A 63 0.30 11.80 5.42
CA ARG A 63 -0.95 12.20 4.75
C ARG A 63 -0.71 13.16 3.58
N HIS A 64 0.29 12.84 2.76
CA HIS A 64 0.74 13.66 1.62
C HIS A 64 1.26 15.07 1.96
N ARG A 65 1.55 15.36 3.24
CA ARG A 65 2.05 16.67 3.71
C ARG A 65 3.49 16.59 4.22
N ARG A 66 4.13 17.75 4.32
CA ARG A 66 5.40 17.86 5.07
C ARG A 66 5.14 17.57 6.55
N PHE A 67 6.13 17.00 7.21
CA PHE A 67 6.08 16.67 8.63
C PHE A 67 7.28 17.25 9.36
N ASN A 68 7.10 17.53 10.66
CA ASN A 68 8.17 18.05 11.51
C ASN A 68 8.81 16.89 12.28
N PRO A 69 10.12 16.62 12.09
CA PRO A 69 10.82 15.56 12.82
C PRO A 69 11.27 15.98 14.24
N CYS A 70 11.09 17.25 14.63
CA CYS A 70 11.49 17.74 15.96
C CYS A 70 10.80 16.96 17.09
N GLY A 71 11.58 16.60 18.10
CA GLY A 71 11.11 15.82 19.26
C GLY A 71 11.12 14.30 19.08
N ILE A 72 11.44 13.79 17.88
CA ILE A 72 11.53 12.34 17.62
C ILE A 72 13.01 11.93 17.63
N GLN A 73 13.45 11.43 18.79
CA GLN A 73 14.85 11.08 19.03
C GLN A 73 14.97 9.81 19.88
N GLY A 74 16.12 9.15 19.77
CA GLY A 74 16.48 7.98 20.57
C GLY A 74 15.61 6.76 20.31
N LYS A 75 14.94 6.68 19.15
CA LYS A 75 14.14 5.51 18.77
C LYS A 75 15.00 4.47 18.06
N ASP A 76 14.69 3.20 18.30
CA ASP A 76 15.28 2.07 17.58
C ASP A 76 14.76 2.02 16.14
N LEU A 77 13.47 2.34 15.94
CA LEU A 77 12.84 2.38 14.62
C LEU A 77 11.87 3.56 14.50
N VAL A 78 12.09 4.45 13.53
CA VAL A 78 11.08 5.42 13.10
C VAL A 78 10.49 4.96 11.78
N VAL A 79 9.16 4.94 11.70
CA VAL A 79 8.42 4.58 10.50
C VAL A 79 7.78 5.83 9.91
N VAL A 80 7.95 6.05 8.60
CA VAL A 80 7.35 7.17 7.87
C VAL A 80 6.51 6.64 6.72
N ASP A 81 5.19 6.78 6.83
CA ASP A 81 4.24 6.30 5.83
C ASP A 81 3.82 7.41 4.85
N GLU A 82 3.54 7.01 3.61
CA GLU A 82 3.07 7.85 2.49
C GLU A 82 4.00 8.99 2.02
N ILE A 83 5.29 8.74 1.83
CA ILE A 83 6.16 9.71 1.16
C ILE A 83 5.78 9.82 -0.32
N VAL A 84 5.34 11.00 -0.75
CA VAL A 84 4.89 11.29 -2.12
C VAL A 84 5.68 12.40 -2.80
N SER A 85 6.52 13.14 -2.07
CA SER A 85 7.26 14.27 -2.61
C SER A 85 8.72 14.29 -2.15
N PRO A 86 9.69 14.60 -3.04
CA PRO A 86 11.09 14.74 -2.65
C PRO A 86 11.32 15.79 -1.55
N LEU A 87 10.40 16.77 -1.43
CA LEU A 87 10.43 17.82 -0.40
C LEU A 87 10.23 17.28 1.02
N GLN A 88 9.78 16.03 1.18
CA GLN A 88 9.65 15.34 2.48
C GLN A 88 10.96 14.64 2.90
N ILE A 89 11.88 14.37 1.98
CA ILE A 89 13.12 13.60 2.26
C ILE A 89 14.09 14.33 3.21
N PRO A 90 14.23 15.67 3.21
CA PRO A 90 15.02 16.37 4.23
C PRO A 90 14.58 16.06 5.67
N ALA A 91 13.27 15.89 5.91
CA ALA A 91 12.76 15.51 7.23
C ALA A 91 13.14 14.07 7.60
N VAL A 92 13.12 13.13 6.63
CA VAL A 92 13.64 11.77 6.80
C VAL A 92 15.13 11.79 7.14
N ARG A 93 15.92 12.62 6.47
CA ARG A 93 17.35 12.80 6.77
C ARG A 93 17.58 13.31 8.19
N SER A 94 16.72 14.20 8.67
CA SER A 94 16.77 14.66 10.06
C SER A 94 16.53 13.52 11.04
N LEU A 95 15.52 12.68 10.80
CA LEU A 95 15.23 11.51 11.63
C LEU A 95 16.39 10.50 11.66
N LEU A 96 17.07 10.30 10.53
CA LEU A 96 18.24 9.43 10.42
C LEU A 96 19.44 9.90 11.27
N ARG A 97 19.49 11.17 11.68
CA ARG A 97 20.55 11.69 12.55
C ARG A 97 20.29 11.45 14.03
N THR A 98 19.02 11.32 14.42
CA THR A 98 18.61 11.28 15.84
C THR A 98 18.06 9.93 16.28
N ASN A 99 17.94 8.96 15.37
CA ASN A 99 17.37 7.63 15.62
C ASN A 99 18.23 6.55 14.96
N GLN A 100 18.11 5.30 15.42
CA GLN A 100 18.96 4.20 14.92
C GLN A 100 18.62 3.81 13.48
N LYS A 101 17.33 3.60 13.19
CA LYS A 101 16.84 3.24 11.85
C LYS A 101 15.57 3.99 11.49
N VAL A 102 15.43 4.27 10.20
CA VAL A 102 14.22 4.85 9.61
C VAL A 102 13.71 3.95 8.48
N ALA A 103 12.46 3.52 8.58
CA ALA A 103 11.78 2.78 7.52
C ALA A 103 10.73 3.68 6.87
N VAL A 104 10.69 3.71 5.54
CA VAL A 104 9.80 4.59 4.79
C VAL A 104 8.96 3.82 3.78
N ALA A 105 7.69 4.19 3.66
CA ALA A 105 6.84 3.82 2.53
C ALA A 105 6.79 5.00 1.55
N SER A 106 7.22 4.75 0.32
CA SER A 106 7.44 5.80 -0.67
C SER A 106 6.76 5.48 -2.00
N HIS A 107 6.10 6.47 -2.58
CA HIS A 107 5.68 6.47 -3.98
C HIS A 107 6.79 6.96 -4.91
N LEU A 108 7.88 7.51 -4.35
CA LEU A 108 9.04 7.98 -5.08
C LEU A 108 10.01 6.84 -5.35
N HIS A 109 10.71 6.94 -6.48
CA HIS A 109 11.82 6.07 -6.82
C HIS A 109 12.99 6.20 -5.80
N PRO A 110 13.67 5.10 -5.42
CA PRO A 110 14.78 5.12 -4.45
C PRO A 110 15.93 6.09 -4.77
N LEU A 111 16.11 6.44 -6.04
CA LEU A 111 17.12 7.43 -6.47
C LEU A 111 16.98 8.78 -5.79
N TRP A 112 15.75 9.22 -5.46
CA TRP A 112 15.54 10.45 -4.72
C TRP A 112 16.21 10.39 -3.33
N PHE A 113 16.13 9.24 -2.65
CA PHE A 113 16.82 9.05 -1.38
C PHE A 113 18.34 8.99 -1.53
N LYS A 114 18.85 8.51 -2.68
CA LYS A 114 20.28 8.56 -3.00
C LYS A 114 20.77 10.00 -3.15
N ILE A 115 19.99 10.87 -3.79
CA ILE A 115 20.32 12.30 -3.99
C ILE A 115 20.32 13.05 -2.66
N PHE A 116 19.27 12.89 -1.85
CA PHE A 116 19.13 13.67 -0.61
C PHE A 116 19.84 13.07 0.61
N CYS A 117 20.11 11.75 0.60
CA CYS A 117 20.80 11.01 1.66
C CYS A 117 21.99 10.20 1.10
N PRO A 118 23.00 10.81 0.45
CA PRO A 118 24.01 10.10 -0.33
C PRO A 118 24.88 9.13 0.48
N SER A 119 25.24 9.47 1.73
CA SER A 119 26.14 8.67 2.57
C SER A 119 25.44 7.76 3.59
N ILE A 120 24.12 7.60 3.49
CA ILE A 120 23.35 6.76 4.41
C ILE A 120 23.25 5.33 3.85
N PRO A 121 23.72 4.31 4.58
CA PRO A 121 23.50 2.91 4.22
C PRO A 121 22.01 2.61 4.12
N ARG A 122 21.60 2.01 3.00
CA ARG A 122 20.18 1.85 2.66
C ARG A 122 19.89 0.48 2.07
N GLN A 123 18.67 0.01 2.31
CA GLN A 123 18.10 -1.16 1.64
C GLN A 123 16.75 -0.75 1.05
N SER A 124 16.49 -1.12 -0.20
CA SER A 124 15.25 -0.79 -0.90
C SER A 124 14.51 -2.05 -1.30
N PHE A 125 13.21 -2.05 -1.06
CA PHE A 125 12.30 -3.13 -1.36
C PHE A 125 11.21 -2.65 -2.32
N LYS A 126 11.13 -3.28 -3.49
CA LYS A 126 10.11 -2.98 -4.49
C LYS A 126 8.87 -3.83 -4.21
N THR A 127 7.78 -3.17 -3.84
CA THR A 127 6.54 -3.84 -3.40
C THR A 127 5.61 -4.21 -4.56
N ASP A 128 5.89 -3.75 -5.77
CA ASP A 128 5.04 -3.92 -6.97
C ASP A 128 5.73 -4.70 -8.10
N SER A 129 6.78 -5.47 -7.78
CA SER A 129 7.58 -6.21 -8.78
C SER A 129 7.05 -7.59 -9.14
N SER A 130 6.38 -8.28 -8.23
CA SER A 130 6.03 -9.70 -8.42
C SER A 130 4.52 -9.88 -8.53
N THR A 131 4.11 -10.55 -9.60
CA THR A 131 2.77 -11.12 -9.78
C THR A 131 2.51 -12.29 -8.84
N ASP A 132 3.58 -12.93 -8.34
CA ASP A 132 3.50 -14.12 -7.49
C ASP A 132 2.83 -13.79 -6.15
N LYS A 133 2.96 -12.53 -5.69
CA LYS A 133 2.23 -12.09 -4.50
C LYS A 133 0.72 -12.12 -4.70
N LEU A 134 0.24 -11.86 -5.93
CA LEU A 134 -1.19 -11.87 -6.23
C LEU A 134 -1.70 -13.30 -6.37
N SER A 135 -0.94 -14.20 -7.00
CA SER A 135 -1.28 -15.63 -7.04
C SER A 135 -1.30 -16.24 -5.64
N ASN A 136 -0.24 -16.06 -4.84
CA ASN A 136 -0.18 -16.55 -3.46
C ASN A 136 -1.32 -16.01 -2.59
N HIS A 137 -1.81 -14.81 -2.90
CA HIS A 137 -2.99 -14.24 -2.24
C HIS A 137 -4.28 -14.92 -2.68
N LEU A 138 -4.48 -15.12 -3.98
CA LEU A 138 -5.65 -15.83 -4.53
C LEU A 138 -5.70 -17.29 -4.05
N ASP A 139 -4.57 -17.99 -4.04
CA ASP A 139 -4.43 -19.37 -3.54
C ASP A 139 -4.89 -19.49 -2.09
N ARG A 140 -4.46 -18.56 -1.23
CA ARG A 140 -4.86 -18.55 0.19
C ARG A 140 -6.32 -18.20 0.41
N LEU A 141 -6.91 -17.41 -0.49
CA LEU A 141 -8.35 -17.17 -0.48
C LEU A 141 -9.14 -18.35 -1.06
N GLY A 142 -8.45 -19.37 -1.62
CA GLY A 142 -9.09 -20.51 -2.29
C GLY A 142 -9.83 -20.09 -3.56
N ILE A 143 -9.41 -19.00 -4.20
CA ILE A 143 -10.06 -18.43 -5.39
C ILE A 143 -9.34 -18.96 -6.62
N PRO A 144 -10.01 -19.75 -7.49
CA PRO A 144 -9.41 -20.21 -8.73
C PRO A 144 -9.09 -19.04 -9.67
N TYR A 145 -7.94 -19.10 -10.34
CA TYR A 145 -7.52 -18.11 -11.33
C TYR A 145 -6.74 -18.79 -12.47
N SER A 146 -6.69 -18.13 -13.62
CA SER A 146 -5.77 -18.48 -14.70
C SER A 146 -4.60 -17.51 -14.77
N GLN A 147 -3.41 -18.02 -15.11
CA GLN A 147 -2.20 -17.22 -15.27
C GLN A 147 -2.38 -16.07 -16.27
N PRO A 148 -3.03 -16.26 -17.44
CA PRO A 148 -3.27 -15.17 -18.38
C PRO A 148 -4.13 -14.04 -17.81
N SER A 149 -5.14 -14.36 -16.98
CA SER A 149 -5.95 -13.34 -16.32
C SER A 149 -5.16 -12.56 -15.28
N LEU A 150 -4.27 -13.22 -14.53
CA LEU A 150 -3.39 -12.57 -13.56
C LEU A 150 -2.38 -11.63 -14.24
N GLU A 151 -1.80 -12.06 -15.35
CA GLU A 151 -0.89 -11.24 -16.17
C GLU A 151 -1.61 -10.07 -16.83
N ALA A 152 -2.83 -10.28 -17.33
CA ALA A 152 -3.66 -9.20 -17.89
C ALA A 152 -4.00 -8.15 -16.82
N PHE A 153 -4.37 -8.60 -15.62
CA PHE A 153 -4.62 -7.73 -14.48
C PHE A 153 -3.36 -6.94 -14.10
N SER A 154 -2.23 -7.61 -13.93
CA SER A 154 -0.98 -6.95 -13.53
C SER A 154 -0.46 -5.97 -14.59
N ARG A 155 -0.69 -6.23 -15.89
CA ARG A 155 -0.37 -5.25 -16.95
C ARG A 155 -1.22 -3.99 -16.87
N LYS A 156 -2.49 -4.11 -16.46
CA LYS A 156 -3.45 -3.00 -16.46
C LYS A 156 -3.41 -2.18 -15.17
N TYR A 157 -3.38 -2.84 -14.03
CA TYR A 157 -3.47 -2.21 -12.69
C TYR A 157 -2.14 -2.23 -11.94
N GLY A 158 -1.16 -3.00 -12.41
CA GLY A 158 0.04 -3.30 -11.65
C GLY A 158 -0.20 -4.36 -10.58
N SER A 159 0.87 -4.76 -9.91
CA SER A 159 0.81 -5.71 -8.80
C SER A 159 0.33 -4.99 -7.53
N ASN A 160 -1.00 -4.81 -7.36
CA ASN A 160 -1.59 -4.14 -6.20
C ASN A 160 -2.82 -4.88 -5.65
N PHE A 161 -2.99 -4.88 -4.32
CA PHE A 161 -4.06 -5.60 -3.64
C PHE A 161 -5.39 -4.85 -3.63
N VAL A 162 -5.37 -3.53 -3.74
CA VAL A 162 -6.58 -2.69 -3.68
C VAL A 162 -7.47 -2.96 -4.88
N ASP A 163 -6.92 -2.86 -6.08
CA ASP A 163 -7.65 -3.15 -7.31
C ASP A 163 -8.02 -4.64 -7.40
N LEU A 164 -7.18 -5.54 -6.85
CA LEU A 164 -7.50 -6.96 -6.79
C LEU A 164 -8.78 -7.18 -5.98
N HIS A 165 -8.87 -6.58 -4.79
CA HIS A 165 -10.08 -6.68 -3.97
C HIS A 165 -11.29 -6.03 -4.64
N CYS A 166 -11.15 -4.87 -5.26
CA CYS A 166 -12.23 -4.24 -6.03
C CYS A 166 -12.76 -5.17 -7.15
N VAL A 167 -11.86 -5.87 -7.86
CA VAL A 167 -12.25 -6.86 -8.88
C VAL A 167 -13.00 -8.02 -8.22
N LEU A 168 -12.46 -8.60 -7.15
CA LEU A 168 -13.08 -9.74 -6.46
C LEU A 168 -14.45 -9.40 -5.85
N GLU A 169 -14.64 -8.17 -5.37
CA GLU A 169 -15.92 -7.68 -4.86
C GLU A 169 -17.00 -7.60 -5.94
N SER A 170 -16.61 -7.42 -7.21
CA SER A 170 -17.56 -7.31 -8.32
C SER A 170 -18.26 -8.64 -8.66
N ALA A 171 -17.69 -9.78 -8.27
CA ALA A 171 -18.30 -11.10 -8.43
C ALA A 171 -17.94 -12.04 -7.25
N PRO A 172 -18.59 -11.87 -6.09
CA PRO A 172 -18.27 -12.66 -4.90
C PRO A 172 -18.42 -14.16 -5.13
N ARG A 173 -17.47 -14.95 -4.61
CA ARG A 173 -17.43 -16.43 -4.67
C ARG A 173 -17.27 -17.03 -6.07
N GLN A 174 -16.90 -16.24 -7.07
CA GLN A 174 -16.54 -16.73 -8.40
C GLN A 174 -15.01 -16.82 -8.55
N SER A 175 -14.56 -17.43 -9.65
CA SER A 175 -13.15 -17.39 -10.02
C SER A 175 -12.71 -15.96 -10.32
N PHE A 176 -11.40 -15.70 -10.17
CA PHE A 176 -10.81 -14.41 -10.50
C PHE A 176 -11.06 -14.03 -11.95
N ASP A 177 -11.02 -14.99 -12.88
CA ASP A 177 -11.27 -14.79 -14.30
C ASP A 177 -12.67 -14.23 -14.58
N CYS A 178 -13.68 -14.76 -13.87
CA CYS A 178 -15.06 -14.29 -13.95
C CYS A 178 -15.19 -12.87 -13.38
N ALA A 179 -14.60 -12.64 -12.21
CA ALA A 179 -14.58 -11.33 -11.56
C ALA A 179 -13.92 -10.26 -12.44
N LEU A 180 -12.78 -10.58 -13.05
CA LEU A 180 -12.06 -9.68 -13.94
C LEU A 180 -12.89 -9.34 -15.18
N LYS A 181 -13.47 -10.35 -15.85
CA LYS A 181 -14.35 -10.14 -17.02
C LYS A 181 -15.56 -9.29 -16.66
N PHE A 182 -16.17 -9.52 -15.50
CA PHE A 182 -17.32 -8.77 -15.05
C PHE A 182 -16.96 -7.31 -14.78
N ASN A 183 -15.85 -7.07 -14.06
CA ASN A 183 -15.33 -5.74 -13.80
C ASN A 183 -15.00 -4.98 -15.11
N GLU A 184 -14.39 -5.65 -16.09
CA GLU A 184 -14.12 -5.06 -17.40
C GLU A 184 -15.39 -4.72 -18.18
N LYS A 185 -16.40 -5.58 -18.11
CA LYS A 185 -17.71 -5.31 -18.73
C LYS A 185 -18.37 -4.11 -18.08
N PHE A 186 -18.33 -4.01 -16.75
CA PHE A 186 -18.89 -2.89 -16.01
C PHE A 186 -18.17 -1.57 -16.32
N ASN A 187 -16.84 -1.58 -16.37
CA ASN A 187 -16.04 -0.39 -16.73
C ASN A 187 -16.28 0.10 -18.16
N LYS A 188 -16.74 -0.77 -19.07
CA LYS A 188 -17.15 -0.39 -20.43
C LYS A 188 -18.52 0.27 -20.49
N ILE A 189 -19.32 0.19 -19.41
CA ILE A 189 -20.55 0.96 -19.28
C ILE A 189 -20.14 2.40 -18.98
N SER A 190 -19.75 3.11 -20.02
CA SER A 190 -19.57 4.56 -19.97
C SER A 190 -20.95 5.16 -19.71
N VAL A 191 -21.21 5.58 -18.47
CA VAL A 191 -22.32 6.51 -18.22
C VAL A 191 -21.93 7.80 -18.93
N GLU A 192 -22.55 8.06 -20.08
CA GLU A 192 -22.39 9.35 -20.74
C GLU A 192 -22.67 10.44 -19.71
N LYS A 193 -21.66 11.27 -19.43
CA LYS A 193 -21.87 12.48 -18.65
C LYS A 193 -22.84 13.34 -19.45
N GLN A 194 -24.11 13.32 -19.09
CA GLN A 194 -25.07 14.29 -19.59
C GLN A 194 -24.49 15.68 -19.27
N LYS A 195 -24.07 16.40 -20.31
CA LYS A 195 -23.56 17.77 -20.18
C LYS A 195 -24.60 18.72 -19.56
N ASN A 196 -25.88 18.35 -19.67
CA ASN A 196 -27.03 19.10 -19.19
C ASN A 196 -27.84 18.26 -18.19
N TRP A 197 -27.19 17.73 -17.15
CA TRP A 197 -27.95 17.17 -16.03
C TRP A 197 -28.56 18.31 -15.22
N THR A 198 -29.86 18.53 -15.39
CA THR A 198 -30.64 19.37 -14.48
C THR A 198 -31.23 18.47 -13.39
N PRO A 199 -30.99 18.75 -12.10
CA PRO A 199 -31.68 18.04 -11.03
C PRO A 199 -33.18 18.31 -11.16
N VAL A 200 -33.94 17.31 -11.60
CA VAL A 200 -35.40 17.34 -11.50
C VAL A 200 -35.71 16.94 -10.07
N LEU A 201 -36.16 17.90 -9.26
CA LEU A 201 -36.79 17.59 -7.98
C LEU A 201 -38.00 16.69 -8.27
N PRO A 202 -38.05 15.45 -7.74
CA PRO A 202 -39.22 14.60 -7.91
C PRO A 202 -40.40 15.35 -7.28
N ARG A 203 -41.37 15.73 -8.13
CA ARG A 203 -42.67 16.19 -7.65
C ARG A 203 -43.37 14.95 -7.12
N PHE A 204 -43.41 14.84 -5.81
CA PHE A 204 -44.31 13.89 -5.18
C PHE A 204 -45.67 14.57 -5.10
N ASP A 205 -46.65 14.01 -5.80
CA ASP A 205 -48.06 14.38 -5.64
C ASP A 205 -48.55 13.82 -4.30
N PHE A 206 -48.06 14.40 -3.21
CA PHE A 206 -48.76 14.38 -1.94
C PHE A 206 -49.62 15.64 -1.94
N ASP A 207 -50.81 15.53 -2.52
CA ASP A 207 -52.05 16.07 -1.96
C ASP A 207 -53.15 16.04 -3.03
N GLY A 208 -54.05 15.07 -2.86
CA GLY A 208 -55.41 15.19 -3.35
C GLY A 208 -56.25 15.90 -2.30
N SER A 209 -56.74 17.09 -2.63
CA SER A 209 -58.06 17.64 -2.26
C SER A 209 -58.22 19.02 -2.87
#